data_AF-A0A135TIY0-F1
#
_entry.id   AF-A0A135TIY0-F1
#
_cell.length_a   1.000
_cell.length_b   1.000
_cell.length_c   1.000
_cell.angle_alpha   90.00
_cell.angle_beta   90.00
_cell.angle_gamma   90.00
#
_symmetry.space_group_name_H-M   'P 1'
#
loop_
_entity.id
_entity.type
_entity.pdbx_description
1 polymer ?
#
loop_
_entity_poly.entity_id
_entity_poly.type
_entity_poly.pdbx_seq_one_letter_code
_entity_poly.pdbx_strand_id
1 'polypeptide(L)'
;MAISPEVAETIRRKKAQYCRFADTCDWDRFDTIMLPTLIFEAFDLDDSILTLNGVPYRWTSREAWIAHFSEAFKVMQTMHLTDAGDLEQVSEDEVKAVFGI
;
A
#
# COMPACT_ATOMS: atom_id res chain seq x y z
N MET A 1 16.07 -5.88 16.22
CA MET A 1 17.31 -5.74 15.42
C MET A 1 17.38 -4.33 14.89
N ALA A 2 18.56 -3.75 14.66
CA ALA A 2 18.65 -2.41 14.09
C ALA A 2 18.39 -2.48 12.57
N ILE A 3 17.48 -1.65 12.06
CA ILE A 3 17.22 -1.53 10.62
C ILE A 3 18.37 -0.75 9.99
N SER A 4 18.90 -1.24 8.86
CA SER A 4 19.94 -0.51 8.14
C SER A 4 19.35 0.74 7.46
N PRO A 5 20.12 1.84 7.32
CA PRO A 5 19.67 3.03 6.59
C PRO A 5 19.20 2.73 5.16
N GLU A 6 19.85 1.79 4.47
CA GLU A 6 19.53 1.40 3.09
C GLU A 6 18.18 0.68 3.00
N VAL A 7 17.87 -0.18 3.97
CA VAL A 7 16.56 -0.86 4.06
C VAL A 7 15.46 0.17 4.34
N ALA A 8 15.69 1.05 5.33
CA ALA A 8 14.74 2.10 5.67
C ALA A 8 14.44 3.02 4.48
N GLU A 9 15.47 3.42 3.73
CA GLU A 9 15.29 4.27 2.55
C GLU A 9 14.62 3.53 1.39
N THR A 10 14.89 2.24 1.23
CA THR A 10 14.20 1.41 0.24
C THR A 10 12.70 1.37 0.51
N ILE A 11 12.29 1.20 1.77
CA ILE A 11 10.88 1.16 2.18
C ILE A 11 10.22 2.53 1.93
N ARG A 12 10.83 3.62 2.37
CA ARG A 12 10.33 4.98 2.13
C ARG A 12 10.17 5.28 0.65
N ARG A 13 11.17 4.96 -0.17
CA ARG A 13 11.11 5.14 -1.62
C ARG A 13 9.98 4.33 -2.24
N LYS A 14 9.78 3.07 -1.83
CA LYS A 14 8.68 2.22 -2.33
C LYS A 14 7.31 2.77 -1.93
N LYS A 15 7.16 3.35 -0.72
CA LYS A 15 5.91 4.01 -0.32
C LYS A 15 5.65 5.30 -1.10
N ALA A 16 6.67 6.11 -1.35
CA ALA A 16 6.54 7.29 -2.22
C ALA A 16 6.18 6.89 -3.66
N GLN A 17 6.76 5.80 -4.16
CA GLN A 17 6.39 5.21 -5.45
C GLN A 17 4.94 4.75 -5.47
N TYR A 18 4.46 4.05 -4.43
CA TYR A 18 3.04 3.69 -4.29
C TYR A 18 2.13 4.91 -4.48
N CYS A 19 2.40 6.00 -3.73
CA CYS A 19 1.60 7.22 -3.79
C CYS A 19 1.59 7.78 -5.21
N ARG A 20 2.77 8.00 -5.80
CA ARG A 20 2.89 8.52 -7.16
C ARG A 20 2.19 7.63 -8.20
N PHE A 21 2.34 6.31 -8.10
CA PHE A 21 1.80 5.39 -9.10
C PHE A 21 0.28 5.34 -9.03
N ALA A 22 -0.29 5.33 -7.81
CA ALA A 22 -1.74 5.42 -7.62
C ALA A 22 -2.28 6.76 -8.15
N ASP A 23 -1.62 7.87 -7.82
CA ASP A 23 -2.05 9.22 -8.20
C ASP A 23 -1.99 9.46 -9.71
N THR A 24 -1.05 8.84 -10.42
CA THR A 24 -0.92 8.96 -11.89
C THR A 24 -1.51 7.78 -12.66
N CYS A 25 -2.17 6.83 -12.01
CA CYS A 25 -2.70 5.62 -12.63
C CYS A 25 -1.66 4.75 -13.36
N ASP A 26 -0.40 4.73 -12.88
CA ASP A 26 0.68 3.89 -13.42
C ASP A 26 0.58 2.44 -12.90
N TRP A 27 -0.56 1.79 -13.11
CA TRP A 27 -0.91 0.49 -12.51
C TRP A 27 0.07 -0.63 -12.87
N ASP A 28 0.61 -0.63 -14.08
CA ASP A 28 1.55 -1.65 -14.56
C ASP A 28 2.87 -1.66 -13.77
N ARG A 29 3.18 -0.60 -13.03
CA ARG A 29 4.43 -0.49 -12.24
C ARG A 29 4.32 -1.09 -10.84
N PHE A 30 3.13 -1.48 -10.40
CA PHE A 30 2.91 -1.99 -9.05
C PHE A 30 3.61 -3.32 -8.78
N ASP A 31 3.99 -4.06 -9.82
CA ASP A 31 4.78 -5.27 -9.68
C ASP A 31 6.19 -5.04 -9.11
N THR A 32 6.72 -3.83 -9.28
CA THR A 32 8.03 -3.42 -8.74
C THR A 32 8.01 -3.12 -7.24
N ILE A 33 6.82 -2.91 -6.64
CA ILE A 33 6.67 -2.47 -5.25
C ILE A 33 5.75 -3.36 -4.40
N MET A 34 4.93 -4.22 -5.01
CA MET A 34 4.03 -5.15 -4.32
C MET A 34 4.28 -6.59 -4.76
N LEU A 35 4.28 -7.51 -3.79
CA LEU A 35 4.31 -8.95 -4.07
C LEU A 35 2.98 -9.40 -4.72
N PRO A 36 2.98 -10.44 -5.57
CA PRO A 36 1.74 -10.99 -6.13
C PRO A 36 0.80 -11.50 -5.03
N THR A 37 1.35 -11.94 -3.90
CA THR A 37 0.66 -12.45 -2.69
C THR A 37 0.27 -11.34 -1.70
N LEU A 38 0.12 -10.09 -2.16
CA LEU A 38 -0.35 -8.98 -1.35
C LEU A 38 -1.63 -9.35 -0.59
N ILE A 39 -1.69 -8.98 0.68
CA ILE A 39 -2.93 -8.91 1.46
C ILE A 39 -3.18 -7.44 1.76
N PHE A 40 -4.34 -6.93 1.36
CA PHE A 40 -4.82 -5.60 1.68
C PHE A 40 -6.12 -5.73 2.46
N GLU A 41 -6.23 -5.00 3.56
CA GLU A 41 -7.42 -4.90 4.39
C GLU A 41 -7.59 -3.44 4.82
N ALA A 42 -8.80 -2.91 4.68
CA ALA A 42 -9.21 -1.67 5.33
C ALA A 42 -10.27 -1.98 6.38
N PHE A 43 -10.16 -1.30 7.52
CA PHE A 43 -11.01 -1.52 8.68
C PHE A 43 -11.82 -0.26 9.02
N ASP A 44 -13.02 -0.46 9.55
CA ASP A 44 -13.82 0.60 10.17
C ASP A 44 -13.38 0.82 11.64
N LEU A 45 -13.97 1.79 12.34
CA LEU A 45 -13.64 2.13 13.73
C LEU A 45 -13.93 1.00 14.73
N ASP A 46 -14.73 0.01 14.34
CA ASP A 46 -15.07 -1.17 15.14
C ASP A 46 -14.22 -2.41 14.80
N ASP A 47 -13.11 -2.22 14.06
CA ASP A 47 -12.22 -3.26 13.55
C ASP A 47 -12.86 -4.26 12.58
N SER A 48 -14.07 -4.00 12.07
CA SER A 48 -14.68 -4.79 11.00
C SER A 48 -14.12 -4.38 9.63
N ILE A 49 -14.21 -5.28 8.64
CA ILE A 49 -13.77 -4.97 7.26
C ILE A 49 -14.68 -3.87 6.69
N LEU A 50 -14.06 -2.75 6.31
CA LEU A 50 -14.73 -1.63 5.68
C LEU A 50 -15.45 -2.09 4.40
N THR A 51 -16.73 -1.76 4.28
CA THR A 51 -17.51 -2.00 3.06
C THR A 51 -17.94 -0.67 2.46
N LEU A 52 -17.40 -0.32 1.29
CA LEU A 52 -17.81 0.87 0.54
C LEU A 52 -18.52 0.45 -0.75
N ASN A 53 -19.70 1.01 -1.02
CA ASN A 53 -20.51 0.70 -2.20
C ASN A 53 -20.77 -0.81 -2.40
N GLY A 54 -20.94 -1.55 -1.30
CA GLY A 54 -21.17 -3.01 -1.33
C GLY A 54 -19.91 -3.84 -1.60
N VAL A 55 -18.73 -3.22 -1.70
CA VAL A 55 -17.45 -3.91 -1.87
C VAL A 55 -16.75 -3.98 -0.51
N PRO A 56 -16.44 -5.18 0.02
CA PRO A 56 -15.56 -5.31 1.17
C PRO A 56 -14.12 -4.97 0.74
N TYR A 57 -13.47 -4.05 1.46
CA TYR A 57 -12.13 -3.57 1.13
C TYR A 57 -11.05 -4.55 1.62
N ARG A 58 -11.09 -5.76 1.03
CA ARG A 58 -10.18 -6.86 1.30
C ARG A 58 -9.77 -7.52 0.00
N TRP A 59 -8.46 -7.62 -0.23
CA TRP A 59 -7.89 -8.33 -1.37
C TRP A 59 -6.72 -9.21 -0.93
N THR A 60 -6.59 -10.39 -1.52
CA THR A 60 -5.52 -11.36 -1.22
C THR A 60 -4.60 -11.60 -2.42
N SER A 61 -4.66 -10.72 -3.41
CA SER A 61 -3.71 -10.69 -4.51
C SER A 61 -3.54 -9.28 -5.03
N ARG A 62 -2.33 -8.98 -5.53
CA ARG A 62 -2.03 -7.70 -6.19
C ARG A 62 -2.90 -7.49 -7.42
N GLU A 63 -3.16 -8.54 -8.19
CA GLU A 63 -3.96 -8.47 -9.42
C GLU A 63 -5.41 -8.03 -9.14
N ALA A 64 -6.07 -8.65 -8.15
CA ALA A 64 -7.44 -8.30 -7.80
C ALA A 64 -7.53 -6.87 -7.24
N TRP A 65 -6.53 -6.45 -6.47
CA TRP A 65 -6.41 -5.10 -5.95
C TRP A 65 -6.26 -4.09 -7.10
N ILE A 66 -5.34 -4.32 -8.04
CA ILE A 66 -5.14 -3.45 -9.21
C ILE A 66 -6.42 -3.39 -10.06
N ALA A 67 -7.05 -4.53 -10.35
CA ALA A 67 -8.26 -4.57 -11.16
C ALA A 67 -9.39 -3.72 -10.57
N HIS A 68 -9.54 -3.71 -9.25
CA HIS A 68 -10.51 -2.84 -8.59
C HIS A 68 -10.12 -1.35 -8.68
N PHE A 69 -8.93 -0.99 -8.22
CA PHE A 69 -8.54 0.42 -8.10
C PHE A 69 -8.30 1.10 -9.45
N SER A 70 -7.81 0.38 -10.46
CA SER A 70 -7.63 0.91 -11.81
C SER A 70 -8.94 1.29 -12.50
N GLU A 71 -10.03 0.58 -12.22
CA GLU A 71 -11.37 0.97 -12.69
C GLU A 71 -11.91 2.14 -11.87
N ALA A 72 -11.82 2.07 -10.54
CA ALA A 72 -12.34 3.11 -9.65
C ALA A 72 -11.69 4.48 -9.93
N PHE A 73 -10.38 4.50 -10.18
CA PHE A 73 -9.62 5.74 -10.34
C PHE A 73 -9.84 6.44 -11.69
N LYS A 74 -10.48 5.80 -12.69
CA LYS A 74 -10.77 6.43 -14.00
C LYS A 74 -11.55 7.73 -13.93
N VAL A 75 -12.31 7.92 -12.84
CA VAL A 75 -13.17 9.09 -12.64
C VAL A 75 -12.74 9.95 -11.44
N MET A 76 -11.56 9.67 -10.85
CA MET A 76 -11.07 10.35 -9.66
C MET A 76 -9.75 11.08 -9.94
N GLN A 77 -9.56 12.21 -9.28
CA GLN A 77 -8.24 12.82 -9.11
C GLN A 77 -7.80 12.54 -7.67
N THR A 78 -6.67 11.87 -7.51
CA THR A 78 -6.18 11.44 -6.21
C THR A 78 -4.82 12.06 -5.90
N MET A 79 -4.55 12.21 -4.61
CA MET A 79 -3.27 12.64 -4.08
C MET A 79 -3.05 11.92 -2.76
N HIS A 80 -2.03 11.06 -2.70
CA HIS A 80 -1.65 10.38 -1.48
C HIS A 80 -0.51 11.13 -0.78
N LEU A 81 -0.68 11.40 0.51
CA LEU A 81 0.31 12.02 1.38
C LEU A 81 0.67 11.03 2.49
N THR A 82 1.96 10.90 2.77
CA THR A 82 2.48 10.04 3.84
C THR A 82 3.66 10.69 4.51
N ASP A 83 3.83 10.44 5.81
CA ASP A 83 5.04 10.79 6.54
C ASP A 83 6.24 9.88 6.17
N ALA A 84 7.32 9.99 6.95
CA ALA A 84 8.54 9.19 6.76
C ALA A 84 8.39 7.72 7.18
N GLY A 85 7.30 7.37 7.87
CA GLY A 85 7.03 6.07 8.46
C GLY A 85 7.82 5.78 9.74
N ASP A 86 7.19 5.05 10.64
CA ASP A 86 7.81 4.34 11.76
C ASP A 86 8.13 2.90 11.34
N LEU A 87 9.37 2.47 11.55
CA LEU A 87 9.90 1.22 10.99
C LEU A 87 10.41 0.30 12.10
N GLU A 88 10.01 -0.95 12.06
CA GLU A 88 10.39 -1.99 13.02
C GLU A 88 10.86 -3.27 12.30
N GLN A 89 12.10 -3.70 12.53
CA GLN A 89 12.60 -4.99 12.00
C GLN A 89 11.99 -6.14 12.80
N VAL A 90 11.12 -6.94 12.18
CA VAL A 90 10.40 -8.04 12.84
C VAL A 90 11.02 -9.41 12.59
N SER A 91 11.71 -9.61 11.46
CA SER A 91 12.51 -10.80 11.14
C SER A 91 13.81 -10.40 10.42
N GLU A 92 14.61 -11.33 9.88
CA GLU A 92 15.78 -10.99 9.06
C GLU A 92 15.40 -10.31 7.72
N ASP A 93 14.26 -10.68 7.16
CA ASP A 93 13.79 -10.30 5.82
C ASP A 93 12.49 -9.46 5.82
N GLU A 94 11.91 -9.19 6.98
CA GLU A 94 10.65 -8.49 7.14
C GLU A 94 10.76 -7.26 8.05
N VAL A 95 10.20 -6.15 7.55
CA VAL A 95 10.09 -4.89 8.27
C VAL A 95 8.62 -4.50 8.31
N LYS A 96 8.12 -4.27 9.52
CA LYS A 96 6.84 -3.61 9.74
C LYS A 96 7.04 -2.11 9.54
N ALA A 97 6.16 -1.50 8.75
CA ALA A 97 6.18 -0.07 8.47
C ALA A 97 4.80 0.54 8.71
N VAL A 98 4.73 1.59 9.51
CA VAL A 98 3.51 2.34 9.81
C VAL A 98 3.68 3.76 9.27
N PHE A 99 2.79 4.20 8.39
CA PHE A 99 2.85 5.54 7.79
C PHE A 99 1.63 6.36 8.24
N GLY A 100 1.88 7.54 8.78
CA GLY A 100 0.86 8.54 9.08
C GLY A 100 0.59 9.48 7.90
N ILE A 101 -0.34 10.41 8.12
CA ILE A 101 -0.62 11.58 7.27
C ILE A 101 -0.17 12.82 8.02
#